data_AF-A0A963RRT2-F1
#
_entry.id   AF-A0A963RRT2-F1
#
_cell.length_a   1.000
_cell.length_b   1.000
_cell.length_c   1.000
_cell.angle_alpha   90.00
_cell.angle_beta   90.00
_cell.angle_gamma   90.00
#
_symmetry.space_group_name_H-M   'P 1'
#
loop_
_entity.id
_entity.type
_entity.pdbx_description
1 polymer ?
#
loop_
_entity_poly.entity_id
_entity_poly.type
_entity_poly.pdbx_seq_one_letter_code
_entity_poly.pdbx_strand_id
1 'polypeptide(L)'
;MSAAQLLRRDGSAMAEAVRNGQVSASALVQAALDRIAATDGQVNAFTDVLRDRALRRAAQVDASLAGPAGARTRELPLLGMPFA
;
A
#
# COMPACT_ATOMS: atom_id res chain seq x y z
N MET A 1 -6.84 13.10 -1.00
CA MET A 1 -7.56 11.81 -1.03
C MET A 1 -7.07 10.96 0.12
N SER A 2 -7.94 10.19 0.77
CA SER A 2 -7.52 9.21 1.79
C SER A 2 -7.01 7.91 1.15
N ALA A 3 -6.25 7.13 1.91
CA ALA A 3 -5.79 5.80 1.49
C ALA A 3 -6.95 4.88 1.08
N ALA A 4 -8.05 4.88 1.84
CA ALA A 4 -9.24 4.09 1.55
C ALA A 4 -9.93 4.50 0.22
N GLN A 5 -9.89 5.79 -0.14
CA GLN A 5 -10.42 6.26 -1.42
C GLN A 5 -9.55 5.79 -2.60
N LEU A 6 -8.22 5.72 -2.41
CA LEU A 6 -7.29 5.25 -3.42
C LEU A 6 -7.49 3.77 -3.77
N LEU A 7 -7.95 2.93 -2.84
CA LEU A 7 -8.29 1.53 -3.10
C LEU A 7 -9.39 1.31 -4.16
N ARG A 8 -10.13 2.37 -4.53
CA ARG A 8 -11.14 2.34 -5.60
C ARG A 8 -10.62 2.89 -6.94
N ARG A 9 -9.32 3.10 -7.06
CA ARG A 9 -8.63 3.54 -8.28
C ARG A 9 -7.76 2.41 -8.83
N ASP A 10 -7.15 2.63 -9.99
CA ASP A 10 -6.13 1.74 -10.56
C ASP A 10 -4.79 1.78 -9.80
N GLY A 11 -3.94 0.79 -10.06
CA GLY A 11 -2.63 0.66 -9.40
C GLY A 11 -1.66 1.80 -9.72
N SER A 12 -1.74 2.39 -10.93
CA SER A 12 -0.92 3.55 -11.30
C SER A 12 -1.22 4.75 -10.41
N ALA A 13 -2.50 5.05 -10.18
CA ALA A 13 -2.92 6.15 -9.31
C ALA A 13 -2.46 5.93 -7.85
N MET A 14 -2.48 4.68 -7.35
CA MET A 14 -1.96 4.38 -6.03
C MET A 14 -0.44 4.61 -5.96
N ALA A 15 0.31 4.13 -6.95
CA ALA A 15 1.76 4.30 -6.99
C ALA A 15 2.18 5.76 -7.14
N GLU A 16 1.47 6.55 -7.93
CA GLU A 16 1.68 8.00 -8.05
C GLU A 16 1.39 8.73 -6.73
N ALA A 17 0.31 8.37 -6.03
CA ALA A 17 -0.01 8.98 -4.74
C ALA A 17 1.10 8.76 -3.70
N VAL A 18 1.70 7.56 -3.66
CA VAL A 18 2.86 7.30 -2.80
C VAL A 18 4.09 8.05 -3.28
N ARG A 19 4.37 8.03 -4.59
CA ARG A 19 5.54 8.71 -5.18
C ARG A 19 5.56 10.20 -4.89
N ASN A 20 4.39 10.83 -4.93
CA ASN A 20 4.18 12.25 -4.68
C ASN A 20 4.01 12.60 -3.20
N GLY A 21 4.10 11.62 -2.30
CA GLY A 21 3.96 11.83 -0.85
C GLY A 21 2.55 12.20 -0.39
N GLN A 22 1.52 11.95 -1.23
CA GLN A 22 0.12 12.21 -0.87
C GLN A 22 -0.42 11.19 0.13
N VAL A 23 0.17 9.99 0.16
CA VAL A 23 -0.12 8.90 1.10
C VAL A 23 1.15 8.08 1.32
N SER A 24 1.31 7.45 2.49
CA SER A 24 2.39 6.50 2.72
C SER A 24 2.02 5.10 2.22
N ALA A 25 3.02 4.27 1.93
CA ALA A 25 2.79 2.86 1.61
C ALA A 25 2.11 2.15 2.79
N SER A 26 2.51 2.47 4.03
CA SER A 26 1.91 1.90 5.23
C SER A 26 0.41 2.24 5.36
N ALA A 27 0.03 3.47 5.03
CA ALA A 27 -1.38 3.87 5.07
C ALA A 27 -2.23 3.15 4.00
N LEU A 28 -1.68 2.93 2.79
CA LEU A 28 -2.36 2.13 1.76
C LEU A 28 -2.54 0.67 2.18
N VAL A 29 -1.49 0.04 2.72
CA VAL A 29 -1.56 -1.34 3.20
C VAL A 29 -2.53 -1.47 4.37
N GLN A 30 -2.51 -0.53 5.33
CA GLN A 30 -3.47 -0.53 6.44
C GLN A 30 -4.91 -0.43 5.92
N ALA A 31 -5.19 0.50 5.00
CA ALA A 31 -6.53 0.65 4.42
C ALA A 31 -6.99 -0.63 3.68
N ALA A 32 -6.08 -1.33 2.98
CA ALA A 32 -6.39 -2.58 2.31
C ALA A 32 -6.73 -3.69 3.32
N LEU A 33 -5.94 -3.82 4.39
CA LEU A 33 -6.18 -4.78 5.46
C LEU A 33 -7.50 -4.51 6.21
N ASP A 34 -7.84 -3.25 6.45
CA ASP A 34 -9.10 -2.85 7.08
C ASP A 34 -10.29 -3.22 6.20
N ARG A 35 -10.16 -3.03 4.88
CA ARG A 35 -11.19 -3.45 3.92
C ARG A 35 -11.36 -4.96 3.89
N ILE A 36 -10.27 -5.72 3.84
CA ILE A 36 -10.30 -7.18 3.89
C ILE A 36 -11.02 -7.64 5.15
N ALA A 37 -10.65 -7.11 6.33
CA ALA A 37 -11.29 -7.45 7.59
C ALA A 37 -12.80 -7.15 7.61
N ALA A 38 -13.23 -6.09 6.92
CA ALA A 38 -14.63 -5.69 6.87
C ALA A 38 -15.49 -6.52 5.88
N THR A 39 -14.90 -7.06 4.80
CA THR A 39 -15.68 -7.65 3.71
C THR A 39 -15.42 -9.12 3.45
N ASP A 40 -14.21 -9.62 3.75
CA ASP A 40 -13.79 -10.94 3.27
C ASP A 40 -14.47 -12.11 3.99
N GLY A 41 -15.06 -11.90 5.16
CA GLY A 41 -15.93 -12.90 5.79
C GLY A 41 -17.18 -13.25 4.96
N GLN A 42 -17.60 -12.36 4.06
CA GLN A 42 -18.72 -12.61 3.13
C GLN A 42 -18.23 -13.00 1.74
N VAL A 43 -17.14 -12.38 1.27
CA VAL A 43 -16.60 -12.60 -0.08
C VAL A 43 -15.80 -13.89 -0.17
N ASN A 44 -15.07 -14.24 0.90
CA ASN A 44 -14.20 -15.41 0.99
C ASN A 44 -13.17 -15.47 -0.15
N ALA A 45 -12.46 -14.36 -0.39
CA ALA A 45 -11.49 -14.22 -1.48
C ALA A 45 -10.05 -14.52 -1.05
N PHE A 46 -9.70 -14.40 0.24
CA PHE A 46 -8.34 -14.64 0.71
C PHE A 46 -8.23 -15.97 1.47
N THR A 47 -7.30 -16.82 1.06
CA THR A 47 -6.96 -18.06 1.77
C THR A 47 -6.02 -17.82 2.95
N ASP A 48 -5.16 -16.79 2.85
CA ASP A 48 -4.27 -16.34 3.91
C ASP A 48 -3.99 -14.83 3.76
N VAL A 49 -3.85 -14.15 4.89
CA VAL A 49 -3.60 -12.70 4.95
C VAL A 49 -2.34 -12.44 5.78
N LEU A 50 -1.24 -12.12 5.09
CA LEU A 50 0.06 -11.89 5.72
C LEU A 50 0.21 -10.47 6.32
N ARG A 51 -0.70 -10.10 7.23
CA ARG A 51 -0.83 -8.75 7.81
C ARG A 51 0.51 -8.14 8.26
N ASP A 52 1.21 -8.81 9.18
CA ASP A 52 2.41 -8.23 9.78
C ASP A 52 3.55 -8.10 8.77
N ARG A 53 3.66 -9.05 7.84
CA ARG A 53 4.65 -8.99 6.75
C ARG A 53 4.36 -7.82 5.83
N ALA A 54 3.09 -7.60 5.47
CA ALA A 54 2.68 -6.50 4.62
C ALA A 54 2.99 -5.14 5.27
N LEU A 55 2.63 -4.96 6.55
CA LEU A 55 2.92 -3.73 7.30
C LEU A 55 4.42 -3.48 7.44
N ARG A 56 5.22 -4.51 7.79
CA ARG A 56 6.69 -4.37 7.86
C ARG A 56 7.28 -3.95 6.51
N ARG A 57 6.81 -4.53 5.41
CA ARG A 57 7.33 -4.20 4.07
C ARG A 57 6.95 -2.78 3.66
N ALA A 58 5.73 -2.33 3.97
CA ALA A 58 5.29 -0.98 3.71
C ALA A 58 6.12 0.05 4.48
N ALA A 59 6.40 -0.20 5.76
CA ALA A 59 7.26 0.65 6.58
C ALA A 59 8.69 0.75 6.02
N GLN A 60 9.24 -0.35 5.48
CA GLN A 60 10.54 -0.31 4.81
C GLN A 60 10.54 0.57 3.55
N VAL A 61 9.44 0.56 2.78
CA VAL A 61 9.30 1.44 1.60
C VAL A 61 9.25 2.90 2.04
N ASP A 62 8.45 3.20 3.06
CA ASP A 62 8.35 4.57 3.60
C ASP A 62 9.70 5.07 4.14
N ALA A 63 10.43 4.23 4.87
CA ALA A 63 11.78 4.54 5.34
C ALA A 63 12.78 4.74 4.18
N SER A 64 12.69 3.91 3.13
CA SER A 64 13.54 4.04 1.94
C SER A 64 13.26 5.33 1.16
N LEU A 65 12.00 5.77 1.10
CA LEU A 65 11.60 7.04 0.49
C LEU A 65 12.12 8.26 1.25
N ALA A 66 12.18 8.16 2.59
CA ALA A 66 12.70 9.21 3.47
C ALA A 66 14.24 9.22 3.55
N GLY A 67 14.89 8.12 3.19
CA GLY A 67 16.33 7.93 3.29
C GLY A 67 17.13 8.29 2.02
N PRO A 68 18.44 8.00 2.02
CA PRO A 68 19.35 8.29 0.90
C PRO A 68 18.97 7.59 -0.42
N ALA A 69 18.27 6.46 -0.33
CA ALA A 69 17.78 5.70 -1.48
C ALA A 69 16.50 6.29 -2.10
N GLY A 70 15.95 7.38 -1.56
CA GLY A 70 14.62 7.87 -1.91
C GLY A 70 14.43 8.20 -3.38
N ALA A 71 15.47 8.71 -4.07
CA ALA A 71 15.41 8.96 -5.52
C ALA A 71 15.16 7.65 -6.30
N ARG A 72 15.97 6.63 -6.03
CA ARG A 72 15.83 5.30 -6.64
C ARG A 72 14.52 4.61 -6.24
N THR A 73 14.08 4.74 -4.99
CA THR A 73 12.80 4.18 -4.54
C THR A 73 11.62 4.83 -5.27
N ARG A 74 11.69 6.14 -5.54
CA ARG A 74 10.71 6.88 -6.35
C ARG A 74 10.70 6.51 -7.83
N GLU A 75 11.56 5.62 -8.30
CA GLU A 75 11.53 5.12 -9.69
C GLU A 75 10.79 3.78 -9.81
N LEU A 76 10.47 3.12 -8.70
CA LEU A 76 9.80 1.82 -8.72
C LEU A 76 8.42 1.93 -9.41
N PRO A 77 8.07 1.00 -10.33
CA PRO A 77 6.83 1.11 -11.11
C PRO A 77 5.58 0.87 -10.25
N LEU A 78 5.64 -0.04 -9.27
CA LEU A 78 4.53 -0.41 -8.38
C LEU A 78 4.75 0.10 -6.93
N LEU A 79 5.35 1.29 -6.79
CA LEU A 79 5.73 1.85 -5.50
C LEU A 79 4.57 1.87 -4.49
N GLY A 80 4.70 1.11 -3.41
CA GLY A 80 3.72 1.09 -2.31
C GLY A 80 2.36 0.44 -2.65
N MET A 81 2.21 -0.19 -3.82
CA MET A 81 0.97 -0.85 -4.23
C MET A 81 0.74 -2.17 -3.47
N PRO A 82 -0.40 -2.36 -2.78
CA PRO A 82 -0.80 -3.65 -2.21
C PRO A 82 -1.14 -4.66 -3.31
N PHE A 83 -0.85 -5.95 -3.10
CA PHE A 83 -1.16 -7.04 -4.03
C PHE A 83 -1.65 -8.29 -3.28
N ALA A 84 -2.34 -9.18 -4.01
CA ALA A 84 -2.90 -10.44 -3.55
C ALA A 84 -2.73 -11.50 -4.64
#